data_AF-A0A5C5VAC9-F1
#
_entry.id   AF-A0A5C5VAC9-F1
#
_cell.length_a   1.000
_cell.length_b   1.000
_cell.length_c   1.000
_cell.angle_alpha   90.00
_cell.angle_beta   90.00
_cell.angle_gamma   90.00
#
_symmetry.space_group_name_H-M   'P 1'
#
loop_
_entity.id
_entity.type
_entity.pdbx_description
1 polymer ?
#
loop_
_entity_poly.entity_id
_entity_poly.type
_entity_poly.pdbx_seq_one_letter_code
_entity_poly.pdbx_strand_id
1 'polypeptide(L)'
;MAFPRARSPRPFCWGLLGVLIAASPALSAVDDAPIASTQAEPAQAEKRSDSLEQLDARLRKLAPQDERVARLLDAVDAGDPPSTIETVLSGDPLVGAPRSDIALRVAAEHLAARRYEECLAWLEVADPAESNSPELYWHYAAVANHQLVRMPQAGDAADALLALRRTTSRRVRELAELIQRDAQAHKDGTLTHITHQMNDVSRRLSLGQAGEPNQTLQQQVIDSLDKMIDEIEQQRKEQQQQQQQQQIAQGGRGGSAQPMQDSRPADLKGAGEVDDRDLPSGGEWGSLPPAERERVAQQIVRDFPAHYREVIEDYFRSLATAPEQEGER
;
A
#
# COMPACT_ATOMS: atom_id res chain seq x y z
N MET A 1 28.56 38.63 -30.61
CA MET A 1 27.58 38.03 -31.54
C MET A 1 26.61 37.19 -30.73
N ALA A 2 25.33 37.26 -31.08
CA ALA A 2 24.19 37.08 -30.19
C ALA A 2 23.85 35.62 -29.84
N PHE A 3 23.46 35.40 -28.57
CA PHE A 3 22.60 34.31 -28.12
C PHE A 3 21.13 34.77 -28.14
N PRO A 4 20.16 33.90 -28.48
CA PRO A 4 18.78 34.00 -27.99
C PRO A 4 18.43 32.73 -27.19
N ARG A 5 18.20 32.81 -25.87
CA ARG A 5 16.95 33.13 -25.14
C ARG A 5 15.81 32.11 -25.27
N ALA A 6 15.54 31.50 -24.11
CA ALA A 6 14.40 30.65 -23.76
C ALA A 6 13.04 31.37 -23.87
N ARG A 7 11.98 30.58 -24.12
CA ARG A 7 10.57 30.99 -24.03
C ARG A 7 9.88 30.28 -22.86
N SER A 8 9.15 31.06 -22.07
CA SER A 8 8.35 30.70 -20.90
C SER A 8 6.93 30.24 -21.26
N PRO A 9 6.21 29.56 -20.33
CA PRO A 9 4.84 29.08 -20.53
C PRO A 9 3.78 30.15 -20.21
N ARG A 10 2.60 30.04 -20.84
CA ARG A 10 1.44 30.94 -20.68
C ARG A 10 0.47 30.44 -19.60
N PRO A 11 -0.14 31.33 -18.79
CA PRO A 11 -1.23 30.99 -17.86
C PRO A 11 -2.62 31.17 -18.51
N PHE A 12 -3.59 30.34 -18.13
CA PHE A 12 -5.00 30.52 -18.49
C PHE A 12 -5.80 30.99 -17.27
N CYS A 13 -6.38 32.18 -17.38
CA CYS A 13 -7.16 32.87 -16.36
C CYS A 13 -8.60 32.35 -16.26
N TRP A 14 -9.09 32.25 -15.03
CA TRP A 14 -10.51 32.22 -14.67
C TRP A 14 -11.15 33.61 -14.86
N GLY A 15 -12.39 33.65 -15.33
CA GLY A 15 -13.19 34.88 -15.45
C GLY A 15 -14.66 34.61 -15.17
N LEU A 16 -15.11 35.05 -13.98
CA LEU A 16 -16.50 35.16 -13.54
C LEU A 16 -17.24 36.29 -14.27
N LEU A 17 -18.51 36.07 -14.63
CA LEU A 17 -19.52 37.12 -14.73
C LEU A 17 -20.92 36.50 -14.69
N GLY A 18 -21.64 36.77 -13.61
CA GLY A 18 -23.11 36.71 -13.58
C GLY A 18 -23.67 38.13 -13.60
N VAL A 19 -24.92 38.29 -14.07
CA VAL A 19 -25.97 39.17 -13.50
C VAL A 19 -27.21 39.29 -14.43
N LEU A 20 -28.38 39.06 -13.81
CA LEU A 20 -29.76 39.59 -13.97
C LEU A 20 -30.68 39.39 -15.21
N ILE A 21 -31.75 38.63 -14.88
CA ILE A 21 -33.19 38.60 -15.24
C ILE A 21 -33.85 39.92 -15.70
N ALA A 22 -34.71 39.86 -16.75
CA ALA A 22 -36.08 40.45 -16.80
C ALA A 22 -36.91 40.10 -18.08
N ALA A 23 -38.03 39.39 -17.87
CA ALA A 23 -39.40 39.50 -18.43
C ALA A 23 -39.76 39.68 -19.95
N SER A 24 -40.33 38.61 -20.55
CA SER A 24 -41.68 38.44 -21.21
C SER A 24 -42.19 39.34 -22.38
N PRO A 25 -43.27 38.97 -23.15
CA PRO A 25 -43.86 37.65 -23.50
C PRO A 25 -44.37 37.50 -24.99
N ALA A 26 -45.03 36.35 -25.27
CA ALA A 26 -46.07 36.10 -26.32
C ALA A 26 -45.55 35.75 -27.75
N LEU A 27 -46.14 34.86 -28.56
CA LEU A 27 -47.35 34.02 -28.54
C LEU A 27 -47.23 33.03 -29.72
N SER A 28 -47.58 31.75 -29.53
CA SER A 28 -48.50 30.96 -30.37
C SER A 28 -48.23 29.47 -30.26
N ALA A 29 -49.26 28.78 -29.78
CA ALA A 29 -49.40 27.34 -29.68
C ALA A 29 -49.57 26.71 -31.07
N VAL A 30 -49.27 25.42 -31.18
CA VAL A 30 -50.12 24.41 -31.83
C VAL A 30 -49.56 23.00 -31.54
N ASP A 31 -50.49 22.14 -31.14
CA ASP A 31 -50.50 20.67 -31.08
C ASP A 31 -49.89 19.90 -29.89
N ASP A 32 -50.80 19.63 -28.94
CA ASP A 32 -50.79 18.48 -28.02
C ASP A 32 -50.80 17.15 -28.80
N ALA A 33 -49.75 16.36 -28.63
CA ALA A 33 -49.76 14.92 -28.83
C ALA A 33 -49.07 14.27 -27.62
N PRO A 34 -49.59 13.12 -27.11
CA PRO A 34 -49.17 12.59 -25.83
C PRO A 34 -47.69 12.22 -25.87
N ILE A 35 -46.91 12.81 -24.97
CA ILE A 35 -45.55 12.38 -24.68
C ILE A 35 -45.68 10.96 -24.13
N ALA A 36 -45.56 9.98 -25.02
CA ALA A 36 -45.24 8.63 -24.65
C ALA A 36 -43.92 8.73 -23.89
N SER A 37 -44.02 8.60 -22.57
CA SER A 37 -42.92 8.34 -21.66
C SER A 37 -42.24 7.06 -22.14
N THR A 38 -41.41 7.18 -23.15
CA THR A 38 -40.42 6.17 -23.51
C THR A 38 -39.44 6.22 -22.36
N GLN A 39 -39.76 5.48 -21.30
CA GLN A 39 -38.76 4.95 -20.40
C GLN A 39 -37.78 4.25 -21.32
N ALA A 40 -36.65 4.90 -21.58
CA ALA A 40 -35.52 4.27 -22.23
C ALA A 40 -35.17 3.07 -21.35
N GLU A 41 -35.53 1.88 -21.83
CA GLU A 41 -35.06 0.62 -21.26
C GLU A 41 -33.54 0.71 -21.10
N PRO A 42 -32.96 0.45 -19.91
CA PRO A 42 -31.54 0.19 -19.81
C PRO A 42 -31.29 -1.24 -20.33
N ALA A 43 -31.51 -1.44 -21.63
CA ALA A 43 -31.21 -2.66 -22.36
C ALA A 43 -29.91 -2.49 -23.15
N GLN A 44 -28.85 -1.99 -22.51
CA GLN A 44 -27.52 -2.40 -22.90
C GLN A 44 -27.21 -3.65 -22.09
N ALA A 45 -27.51 -4.80 -22.69
CA ALA A 45 -27.08 -6.09 -22.20
C ALA A 45 -25.60 -5.98 -21.79
N GLU A 46 -25.32 -6.13 -20.48
CA GLU A 46 -23.95 -6.14 -19.94
C GLU A 46 -23.13 -7.12 -20.78
N LYS A 47 -22.31 -6.58 -21.70
CA LYS A 47 -21.46 -7.38 -22.56
C LYS A 47 -20.56 -8.20 -21.65
N ARG A 48 -20.47 -9.51 -21.87
CA ARG A 48 -19.43 -10.33 -21.24
C ARG A 48 -18.08 -9.70 -21.57
N SER A 49 -17.30 -9.39 -20.55
CA SER A 49 -15.91 -8.99 -20.73
C SER A 49 -15.15 -10.18 -21.31
N ASP A 50 -14.44 -9.98 -22.41
CA ASP A 50 -13.54 -11.01 -22.92
C ASP A 50 -12.40 -11.26 -21.92
N SER A 51 -11.96 -12.51 -21.80
CA SER A 51 -10.72 -12.85 -21.11
C SER A 51 -9.51 -12.38 -21.92
N LEU A 52 -8.33 -12.30 -21.31
CA LEU A 52 -7.10 -11.91 -22.00
C LEU A 52 -6.82 -12.80 -23.23
N GLU A 53 -7.05 -14.11 -23.12
CA GLU A 53 -6.89 -15.06 -24.23
C GLU A 53 -7.88 -14.79 -25.38
N GLN A 54 -9.12 -14.46 -25.06
CA GLN A 54 -10.14 -14.14 -26.06
C GLN A 54 -9.86 -12.81 -26.74
N LEU A 55 -9.45 -11.79 -25.97
CA LEU A 55 -9.02 -10.50 -26.50
C LEU A 55 -7.81 -10.67 -27.43
N ASP A 56 -6.80 -11.41 -26.99
CA ASP A 56 -5.61 -11.71 -27.78
C ASP A 56 -5.95 -12.46 -29.08
N ALA A 57 -6.80 -13.48 -29.02
CA ALA A 57 -7.28 -14.20 -30.20
C ALA A 57 -8.04 -13.30 -31.19
N ARG A 58 -8.74 -12.27 -30.71
CA ARG A 58 -9.41 -11.27 -31.58
C ARG A 58 -8.39 -10.35 -32.23
N LEU A 59 -7.40 -9.88 -31.49
CA LEU A 59 -6.33 -9.04 -32.03
C LEU A 59 -5.49 -9.79 -33.08
N ARG A 60 -5.19 -11.08 -32.86
CA ARG A 60 -4.49 -11.93 -33.84
C ARG A 60 -5.26 -12.11 -35.15
N LYS A 61 -6.60 -12.03 -35.13
CA LYS A 61 -7.41 -12.02 -36.36
C LYS A 61 -7.36 -10.68 -37.11
N LEU A 62 -7.05 -9.59 -36.41
CA LEU A 62 -6.86 -8.26 -36.99
C LEU A 62 -5.44 -8.07 -37.53
N ALA A 63 -4.45 -8.78 -36.99
CA ALA A 63 -3.04 -8.67 -37.38
C ALA A 63 -2.76 -8.79 -38.91
N PRO A 64 -3.44 -9.66 -39.70
CA PRO A 64 -3.24 -9.70 -41.15
C PRO A 64 -3.75 -8.46 -41.90
N GLN A 65 -4.60 -7.65 -41.26
CA GLN A 65 -5.22 -6.46 -41.85
C GLN A 65 -4.46 -5.17 -41.49
N ASP A 66 -3.69 -5.18 -40.40
CA ASP A 66 -2.87 -4.04 -39.97
C ASP A 66 -1.50 -4.53 -39.48
N GLU A 67 -0.46 -4.19 -40.26
CA GLU A 67 0.92 -4.57 -39.98
C GLU A 67 1.42 -4.01 -38.62
N ARG A 68 0.89 -2.88 -38.16
CA ARG A 68 1.25 -2.30 -36.85
C ARG A 68 0.80 -3.19 -35.71
N VAL A 69 -0.41 -3.77 -35.83
CA VAL A 69 -0.95 -4.71 -34.85
C VAL A 69 -0.12 -5.98 -34.83
N ALA A 70 0.25 -6.50 -36.01
CA ALA A 70 1.14 -7.67 -36.10
C ALA A 70 2.49 -7.42 -35.40
N ARG A 71 3.18 -6.32 -35.74
CA ARG A 71 4.47 -5.96 -35.13
C ARG A 71 4.38 -5.78 -33.61
N LEU A 72 3.30 -5.18 -33.13
CA LEU A 72 3.09 -5.00 -31.70
C LEU A 72 2.85 -6.34 -30.99
N LEU A 73 2.02 -7.23 -31.55
CA LEU A 73 1.80 -8.55 -30.97
C LEU A 73 3.08 -9.39 -30.97
N ASP A 74 3.88 -9.33 -32.05
CA ASP A 74 5.18 -10.01 -32.12
C ASP A 74 6.15 -9.49 -31.05
N ALA A 75 6.20 -8.17 -30.83
CA ALA A 75 7.04 -7.57 -29.79
C ALA A 75 6.59 -7.97 -28.38
N VAL A 76 5.29 -8.04 -28.15
CA VAL A 76 4.71 -8.51 -26.89
C VAL A 76 5.00 -9.99 -26.67
N ASP A 77 4.84 -10.85 -27.69
CA ASP A 77 5.15 -12.28 -27.62
C ASP A 77 6.65 -12.54 -27.42
N ALA A 78 7.52 -11.63 -27.87
CA ALA A 78 8.95 -11.63 -27.60
C ALA A 78 9.33 -11.16 -26.18
N GLY A 79 8.36 -10.68 -25.39
CA GLY A 79 8.60 -10.12 -24.05
C GLY A 79 9.24 -8.73 -24.05
N ASP A 80 9.22 -8.04 -25.20
CA ASP A 80 9.71 -6.67 -25.35
C ASP A 80 8.57 -5.72 -25.81
N PRO A 81 7.51 -5.57 -24.98
CA PRO A 81 6.41 -4.68 -25.32
C PRO A 81 6.90 -3.22 -25.41
N PRO A 82 6.37 -2.43 -26.36
CA PRO A 82 6.73 -1.03 -26.48
C PRO A 82 6.44 -0.26 -25.19
N SER A 83 7.40 0.55 -24.74
CA SER A 83 7.29 1.37 -23.52
C SER A 83 6.43 2.62 -23.73
N THR A 84 6.34 3.14 -24.95
CA THR A 84 5.69 4.42 -25.25
C THR A 84 4.74 4.31 -26.43
N ILE A 85 3.52 4.78 -26.24
CA ILE A 85 2.41 4.76 -27.20
C ILE A 85 2.75 5.47 -28.51
N GLU A 86 3.48 6.57 -28.44
CA GLU A 86 3.79 7.45 -29.58
C GLU A 86 4.53 6.71 -30.72
N THR A 87 5.28 5.66 -30.37
CA THR A 87 6.02 4.87 -31.36
C THR A 87 5.14 3.96 -32.20
N VAL A 88 3.92 3.64 -31.77
CA VAL A 88 3.08 2.62 -32.41
C VAL A 88 1.72 3.13 -32.91
N LEU A 89 1.09 4.09 -32.23
CA LEU A 89 -0.27 4.55 -32.55
C LEU A 89 -0.35 5.92 -33.26
N SER A 90 0.78 6.50 -33.66
CA SER A 90 0.83 7.78 -34.37
C SER A 90 0.51 7.59 -35.87
N GLY A 91 -0.69 8.00 -36.33
CA GLY A 91 -1.00 8.08 -37.78
C GLY A 91 -2.38 7.62 -38.31
N ASP A 92 -3.46 7.59 -37.51
CA ASP A 92 -4.89 7.31 -37.90
C ASP A 92 -5.29 5.82 -38.13
N PRO A 93 -6.60 5.44 -38.05
CA PRO A 93 -7.47 5.46 -36.88
C PRO A 93 -7.73 4.02 -36.39
N LEU A 94 -6.82 3.44 -35.60
CA LEU A 94 -7.30 2.49 -34.59
C LEU A 94 -8.08 3.36 -33.59
N VAL A 95 -9.39 3.41 -33.76
CA VAL A 95 -10.36 4.18 -32.97
C VAL A 95 -11.42 3.21 -32.48
N GLY A 96 -11.99 3.45 -31.31
CA GLY A 96 -12.93 2.51 -30.71
C GLY A 96 -12.24 1.31 -30.09
N ALA A 97 -12.98 0.20 -30.05
CA ALA A 97 -12.58 -1.04 -29.40
C ALA A 97 -11.18 -1.57 -29.76
N PRO A 98 -10.73 -1.59 -31.04
CA PRO A 98 -9.41 -2.13 -31.37
C PRO A 98 -8.26 -1.38 -30.70
N ARG A 99 -8.38 -0.06 -30.54
CA ARG A 99 -7.35 0.76 -29.88
C ARG A 99 -7.25 0.41 -28.41
N SER A 100 -8.38 0.41 -27.72
CA SER A 100 -8.45 0.07 -26.29
C SER A 100 -7.99 -1.36 -26.05
N ASP A 101 -8.39 -2.32 -26.90
CA ASP A 101 -8.02 -3.72 -26.74
C ASP A 101 -6.53 -3.95 -26.97
N ILE A 102 -5.91 -3.29 -27.96
CA ILE A 102 -4.45 -3.32 -28.16
C ILE A 102 -3.74 -2.77 -26.93
N ALA A 103 -4.19 -1.62 -26.43
CA ALA A 103 -3.61 -1.00 -25.25
C ALA A 103 -3.71 -1.92 -24.01
N LEU A 104 -4.85 -2.59 -23.83
CA LEU A 104 -5.03 -3.59 -22.77
C LEU A 104 -4.11 -4.80 -22.93
N ARG A 105 -3.89 -5.29 -24.16
CA ARG A 105 -2.98 -6.42 -24.41
C ARG A 105 -1.54 -6.07 -24.07
N VAL A 106 -1.09 -4.85 -24.38
CA VAL A 106 0.25 -4.37 -24.03
C VAL A 106 0.36 -4.10 -22.53
N ALA A 107 -0.66 -3.48 -21.94
CA ALA A 107 -0.71 -3.23 -20.50
C ALA A 107 -0.62 -4.53 -19.69
N ALA A 108 -1.24 -5.61 -20.17
CA ALA A 108 -1.14 -6.93 -19.54
C ALA A 108 0.32 -7.43 -19.44
N GLU A 109 1.13 -7.20 -20.47
CA GLU A 109 2.54 -7.59 -20.49
C GLU A 109 3.37 -6.77 -19.50
N HIS A 110 3.17 -5.44 -19.50
CA HIS A 110 3.83 -4.56 -18.53
C HIS A 110 3.43 -4.91 -17.09
N LEU A 111 2.16 -5.23 -16.85
CA LEU A 111 1.67 -5.67 -15.55
C LEU A 111 2.36 -6.97 -15.10
N ALA A 112 2.48 -7.95 -16.00
CA ALA A 112 3.17 -9.22 -15.73
C ALA A 112 4.66 -9.01 -15.45
N ALA A 113 5.30 -8.09 -16.17
CA ALA A 113 6.69 -7.70 -15.97
C ALA A 113 6.92 -6.77 -14.75
N ARG A 114 5.88 -6.47 -13.97
CA ARG A 114 5.89 -5.53 -12.83
C ARG A 114 6.31 -4.09 -13.20
N ARG A 115 6.13 -3.71 -14.47
CA ARG A 115 6.35 -2.36 -15.03
C ARG A 115 5.05 -1.55 -14.92
N TYR A 116 4.70 -1.18 -13.70
CA TYR A 116 3.37 -0.62 -13.39
C TYR A 116 3.16 0.78 -13.95
N GLU A 117 4.21 1.58 -14.05
CA GLU A 117 4.18 2.92 -14.65
C GLU A 117 3.83 2.85 -16.13
N GLU A 118 4.49 1.97 -16.88
CA GLU A 118 4.23 1.72 -18.29
C GLU A 118 2.85 1.10 -18.50
N CYS A 119 2.44 0.18 -17.63
CA CYS A 119 1.07 -0.36 -17.63
C CYS A 119 0.04 0.77 -17.53
N LEU A 120 0.17 1.69 -16.57
CA LEU A 120 -0.76 2.80 -16.41
C LEU A 120 -0.73 3.75 -17.61
N ALA A 121 0.44 4.03 -18.18
CA ALA A 121 0.55 4.84 -19.39
C ALA A 121 -0.27 4.25 -20.55
N TRP A 122 -0.20 2.93 -20.76
CA TRP A 122 -1.03 2.25 -21.76
C TRP A 122 -2.53 2.28 -21.43
N LEU A 123 -2.90 2.19 -20.15
CA LEU A 123 -4.31 2.32 -19.74
C LEU A 123 -4.87 3.73 -19.99
N GLU A 124 -4.08 4.80 -19.88
CA GLU A 124 -4.55 6.16 -20.20
C GLU A 124 -5.05 6.32 -21.64
N VAL A 125 -4.63 5.43 -22.54
CA VAL A 125 -5.05 5.42 -23.95
C VAL A 125 -6.26 4.54 -24.20
N ALA A 126 -6.54 3.60 -23.30
CA ALA A 126 -7.67 2.70 -23.40
C ALA A 126 -8.92 3.37 -22.84
N ASP A 127 -10.01 3.37 -23.61
CA ASP A 127 -11.33 3.68 -23.09
C ASP A 127 -12.03 2.37 -22.69
N PRO A 128 -12.36 2.16 -21.39
CA PRO A 128 -13.08 0.97 -20.95
C PRO A 128 -14.50 0.88 -21.52
N ALA A 129 -15.13 2.00 -21.92
CA ALA A 129 -16.47 1.98 -22.52
C ALA A 129 -16.46 1.47 -23.97
N GLU A 130 -15.35 1.67 -24.68
CA GLU A 130 -15.18 1.22 -26.06
C GLU A 130 -14.60 -0.20 -26.16
N SER A 131 -13.85 -0.63 -25.15
CA SER A 131 -13.18 -1.94 -25.13
C SER A 131 -14.16 -3.13 -25.10
N ASN A 132 -13.74 -4.25 -25.68
CA ASN A 132 -14.44 -5.53 -25.48
C ASN A 132 -14.17 -6.15 -24.10
N SER A 133 -13.21 -5.62 -23.33
CA SER A 133 -12.78 -6.16 -22.04
C SER A 133 -12.65 -5.10 -20.93
N PRO A 134 -13.75 -4.43 -20.53
CA PRO A 134 -13.71 -3.43 -19.44
C PRO A 134 -13.22 -4.00 -18.11
N GLU A 135 -13.41 -5.31 -17.84
CA GLU A 135 -12.90 -5.95 -16.63
C GLU A 135 -11.37 -5.91 -16.55
N LEU A 136 -10.69 -6.18 -17.67
CA LEU A 136 -9.23 -6.17 -17.73
C LEU A 136 -8.69 -4.78 -17.46
N TYR A 137 -9.34 -3.74 -18.00
CA TYR A 137 -8.97 -2.35 -17.73
C TYR A 137 -8.95 -2.05 -16.23
N TRP A 138 -10.08 -2.29 -15.54
CA TRP A 138 -10.20 -1.94 -14.13
C TRP A 138 -9.36 -2.86 -13.24
N HIS A 139 -9.19 -4.12 -13.63
CA HIS A 139 -8.29 -5.05 -12.95
C HIS A 139 -6.83 -4.56 -13.01
N TYR A 140 -6.34 -4.20 -14.19
CA TYR A 140 -4.97 -3.72 -14.36
C TYR A 140 -4.77 -2.37 -13.65
N ALA A 141 -5.75 -1.46 -13.75
CA ALA A 141 -5.72 -0.17 -13.06
C ALA A 141 -5.67 -0.34 -11.54
N ALA A 142 -6.49 -1.22 -10.96
CA ALA A 142 -6.51 -1.48 -9.52
C ALA A 142 -5.19 -2.06 -9.03
N VAL A 143 -4.65 -3.07 -9.73
CA VAL A 143 -3.38 -3.70 -9.35
C VAL A 143 -2.21 -2.73 -9.51
N ALA A 144 -2.08 -2.07 -10.66
CA ALA A 144 -0.96 -1.17 -10.91
C ALA A 144 -0.94 0.02 -9.93
N ASN A 145 -2.09 0.63 -9.64
CA ASN A 145 -2.17 1.72 -8.66
C ASN A 145 -1.88 1.22 -7.23
N HIS A 146 -2.35 0.03 -6.84
CA HIS A 146 -2.06 -0.55 -5.52
C HIS A 146 -0.56 -0.80 -5.33
N GLN A 147 0.10 -1.37 -6.34
CA GLN A 147 1.54 -1.64 -6.30
C GLN A 147 2.39 -0.36 -6.29
N LEU A 148 1.90 0.73 -6.90
CA LEU A 148 2.53 2.05 -6.86
C LEU A 148 2.12 2.87 -5.62
N VAL A 149 1.41 2.27 -4.66
CA VAL A 149 0.95 2.93 -3.42
C VAL A 149 0.03 4.13 -3.70
N ARG A 150 -0.63 4.16 -4.87
CA ARG A 150 -1.63 5.16 -5.27
C ARG A 150 -3.02 4.71 -4.79
N MET A 151 -3.16 4.62 -3.48
CA MET A 151 -4.31 3.97 -2.84
C MET A 151 -5.68 4.58 -3.19
N PRO A 152 -5.85 5.91 -3.32
CA PRO A 152 -7.12 6.47 -3.78
C PRO A 152 -7.52 5.97 -5.16
N GLN A 153 -6.61 6.03 -6.14
CA GLN A 153 -6.85 5.58 -7.50
C GLN A 153 -7.05 4.06 -7.58
N ALA A 154 -6.36 3.30 -6.72
CA ALA A 154 -6.53 1.86 -6.60
C ALA A 154 -7.94 1.51 -6.09
N GLY A 155 -8.43 2.25 -5.09
CA GLY A 155 -9.78 2.13 -4.55
C GLY A 155 -10.85 2.43 -5.58
N ASP A 156 -10.72 3.56 -6.29
CA ASP A 156 -11.66 3.96 -7.35
C ASP A 156 -11.74 2.90 -8.47
N ALA A 157 -10.59 2.37 -8.90
CA ALA A 157 -10.53 1.31 -9.90
C ALA A 157 -11.13 -0.02 -9.38
N ALA A 158 -10.90 -0.36 -8.11
CA ALA A 158 -11.51 -1.53 -7.47
C ALA A 158 -13.04 -1.40 -7.38
N ASP A 159 -13.56 -0.21 -7.05
CA ASP A 159 -15.00 0.07 -7.02
C ASP A 159 -15.63 -0.08 -8.42
N ALA A 160 -14.98 0.48 -9.45
CA ALA A 160 -15.40 0.33 -10.84
C ALA A 160 -15.40 -1.15 -11.28
N LEU A 161 -14.39 -1.93 -10.87
CA LEU A 161 -14.33 -3.36 -11.13
C LEU A 161 -15.42 -4.17 -10.42
N LEU A 162 -15.73 -3.83 -9.16
CA LEU A 162 -16.79 -4.47 -8.36
C LEU A 162 -18.19 -4.11 -8.87
N ALA A 163 -18.35 -2.99 -9.56
CA ALA A 163 -19.59 -2.61 -10.22
C ALA A 163 -19.94 -3.53 -11.40
N LEU A 164 -18.95 -4.19 -12.04
CA LEU A 164 -19.12 -5.12 -13.18
C LEU A 164 -19.66 -6.53 -12.77
N ARG A 165 -20.54 -6.60 -11.76
CA ARG A 165 -20.85 -7.79 -10.94
C ARG A 165 -21.07 -9.11 -11.69
N ARG A 166 -21.60 -9.09 -12.92
CA ARG A 166 -21.95 -10.30 -13.70
C ARG A 166 -20.86 -10.79 -14.63
N THR A 167 -19.82 -10.00 -14.90
CA THR A 167 -18.72 -10.40 -15.79
C THR A 167 -17.49 -10.82 -15.02
N THR A 168 -17.28 -10.25 -13.83
CA THR A 168 -16.03 -10.44 -13.08
C THR A 168 -15.84 -11.86 -12.56
N SER A 169 -14.68 -12.44 -12.87
CA SER A 169 -14.27 -13.73 -12.31
C SER A 169 -14.17 -13.67 -10.78
N ARG A 170 -14.43 -14.79 -10.08
CA ARG A 170 -14.44 -14.82 -8.61
C ARG A 170 -13.12 -14.33 -8.01
N ARG A 171 -11.98 -14.77 -8.58
CA ARG A 171 -10.64 -14.39 -8.09
C ARG A 171 -10.39 -12.89 -8.23
N VAL A 172 -10.76 -12.31 -9.38
CA VAL A 172 -10.61 -10.88 -9.63
C VAL A 172 -11.49 -10.07 -8.68
N ARG A 173 -12.70 -10.54 -8.39
CA ARG A 173 -13.59 -9.92 -7.39
C ARG A 173 -12.97 -9.95 -5.98
N GLU A 174 -12.49 -11.10 -5.53
CA GLU A 174 -11.85 -11.23 -4.21
C GLU A 174 -10.63 -10.30 -4.08
N LEU A 175 -9.81 -10.21 -5.13
CA LEU A 175 -8.69 -9.27 -5.18
C LEU A 175 -9.15 -7.81 -5.13
N ALA A 176 -10.20 -7.45 -5.88
CA ALA A 176 -10.73 -6.08 -5.87
C ALA A 176 -11.27 -5.69 -4.48
N GLU A 177 -11.98 -6.60 -3.80
CA GLU A 177 -12.41 -6.34 -2.42
C GLU A 177 -11.23 -6.20 -1.44
N LEU A 178 -10.14 -6.93 -1.64
CA LEU A 178 -8.92 -6.76 -0.85
C LEU A 178 -8.32 -5.37 -1.08
N ILE A 179 -8.13 -4.97 -2.35
CA ILE A 179 -7.60 -3.65 -2.72
C ILE A 179 -8.49 -2.53 -2.17
N GLN A 180 -9.81 -2.68 -2.25
CA GLN A 180 -10.77 -1.72 -1.71
C GLN A 180 -10.61 -1.54 -0.19
N ARG A 181 -10.47 -2.64 0.56
CA ARG A 181 -10.25 -2.59 2.01
C ARG A 181 -8.90 -1.96 2.36
N ASP A 182 -7.85 -2.30 1.62
CA ASP A 182 -6.53 -1.70 1.78
C ASP A 182 -6.59 -0.18 1.53
N ALA A 183 -7.26 0.25 0.46
CA ALA A 183 -7.44 1.66 0.13
C ALA A 183 -8.24 2.42 1.19
N GLN A 184 -9.27 1.81 1.78
CA GLN A 184 -10.06 2.41 2.87
C GLN A 184 -9.28 2.51 4.19
N ALA A 185 -8.41 1.53 4.47
CA ALA A 185 -7.57 1.51 5.67
C ALA A 185 -6.30 2.35 5.52
N HIS A 186 -5.99 2.80 4.30
CA HIS A 186 -4.78 3.54 4.00
C HIS A 186 -4.70 4.86 4.75
N LYS A 187 -3.53 5.10 5.34
CA LYS A 187 -3.15 6.33 6.02
C LYS A 187 -1.68 6.60 5.77
N ASP A 188 -1.37 7.80 5.29
CA ASP A 188 0.01 8.24 5.07
C ASP A 188 0.81 8.22 6.37
N GLY A 189 2.09 7.88 6.25
CA GLY A 189 3.02 7.79 7.39
C GLY A 189 2.81 6.58 8.32
N THR A 190 1.81 5.72 8.08
CA THR A 190 1.68 4.48 8.85
C THR A 190 2.72 3.44 8.45
N LEU A 191 3.03 2.51 9.37
CA LEU A 191 4.01 1.45 9.11
C LEU A 191 3.63 0.60 7.88
N THR A 192 2.33 0.35 7.69
CA THR A 192 1.82 -0.36 6.51
C THR A 192 2.10 0.44 5.23
N HIS A 193 1.83 1.74 5.22
CA HIS A 193 2.15 2.60 4.07
C HIS A 193 3.64 2.56 3.73
N ILE A 194 4.51 2.73 4.74
CA ILE A 194 5.97 2.68 4.57
C ILE A 194 6.41 1.31 4.01
N THR A 195 5.82 0.22 4.51
CA THR A 195 6.10 -1.14 4.01
C THR A 195 5.76 -1.27 2.52
N HIS A 196 4.64 -0.71 2.08
CA HIS A 196 4.29 -0.69 0.65
C HIS A 196 5.26 0.15 -0.18
N GLN A 197 5.69 1.31 0.31
CA GLN A 197 6.69 2.14 -0.38
C GLN A 197 8.04 1.41 -0.49
N MET A 198 8.49 0.73 0.56
CA MET A 198 9.71 -0.08 0.55
C MET A 198 9.63 -1.23 -0.47
N ASN A 199 8.47 -1.87 -0.59
CA ASN A 199 8.24 -2.91 -1.61
C ASN A 199 8.32 -2.32 -3.03
N ASP A 200 7.79 -1.12 -3.26
CA ASP A 200 7.91 -0.44 -4.55
C ASP A 200 9.38 -0.07 -4.87
N VAL A 201 10.13 0.45 -3.89
CA VAL A 201 11.57 0.71 -4.03
C VAL A 201 12.32 -0.57 -4.41
N SER A 202 12.05 -1.68 -3.71
CA SER A 202 12.68 -2.97 -4.00
C SER A 202 12.37 -3.45 -5.42
N ARG A 203 11.14 -3.26 -5.88
CA ARG A 203 10.73 -3.59 -7.27
C ARG A 203 11.48 -2.72 -8.27
N ARG A 204 11.53 -1.41 -8.08
CA ARG A 204 12.25 -0.49 -8.98
C ARG A 204 13.72 -0.88 -9.10
N LEU A 205 14.35 -1.22 -7.98
CA LEU A 205 15.74 -1.69 -7.97
C LEU A 205 15.92 -3.02 -8.71
N SER A 206 15.01 -3.98 -8.57
CA SER A 206 15.09 -5.24 -9.33
C SER A 206 14.88 -5.07 -10.83
N LEU A 207 14.17 -4.00 -11.24
CA LEU A 207 14.04 -3.57 -12.64
C LEU A 207 15.21 -2.73 -13.16
N GLY A 208 16.24 -2.48 -12.33
CA GLY A 208 17.40 -1.65 -12.69
C GLY A 208 17.11 -0.13 -12.66
N GLN A 209 16.00 0.30 -12.08
CA GLN A 209 15.58 1.71 -12.00
C GLN A 209 16.19 2.39 -10.75
N ALA A 210 17.50 2.62 -10.76
CA ALA A 210 18.21 3.30 -9.66
C ALA A 210 18.29 4.85 -9.81
N GLY A 211 17.49 5.42 -10.71
CA GLY A 211 17.49 6.85 -11.02
C GLY A 211 16.87 7.74 -9.93
N GLU A 212 16.86 9.05 -10.20
CA GLU A 212 16.34 10.09 -9.31
C GLU A 212 14.93 9.81 -8.77
N PRO A 213 13.95 9.33 -9.57
CA PRO A 213 12.61 9.05 -9.04
C PRO A 213 12.60 8.01 -7.91
N ASN A 214 13.48 7.00 -7.99
CA ASN A 214 13.58 5.97 -6.97
C ASN A 214 14.34 6.47 -5.73
N GLN A 215 15.32 7.36 -5.91
CA GLN A 215 16.03 8.00 -4.79
C GLN A 215 15.11 8.92 -4.00
N THR A 216 14.26 9.68 -4.68
CA THR A 216 13.24 10.52 -4.04
C THR A 216 12.24 9.69 -3.23
N LEU A 217 11.80 8.54 -3.76
CA LEU A 217 10.95 7.62 -2.99
C LEU A 217 11.67 7.04 -1.76
N GLN A 218 12.96 6.68 -1.89
CA GLN A 218 13.77 6.23 -0.75
C GLN A 218 13.89 7.32 0.32
N GLN A 219 14.08 8.58 -0.07
CA GLN A 219 14.13 9.69 0.86
C GLN A 219 12.79 9.88 1.58
N GLN A 220 11.66 9.79 0.87
CA GLN A 220 10.34 9.85 1.49
C GLN A 220 10.11 8.74 2.53
N VAL A 221 10.63 7.53 2.27
CA VAL A 221 10.61 6.42 3.23
C VAL A 221 11.42 6.76 4.48
N ILE A 222 12.64 7.30 4.32
CA ILE A 222 13.50 7.73 5.43
C ILE A 222 12.79 8.81 6.24
N ASP A 223 12.30 9.87 5.59
CA ASP A 223 11.63 10.99 6.25
C ASP A 223 10.38 10.52 7.04
N SER A 224 9.63 9.55 6.49
CA SER A 224 8.46 8.99 7.15
C SER A 224 8.82 8.14 8.37
N LEU A 225 9.93 7.39 8.31
CA LEU A 225 10.44 6.61 9.43
C LEU A 225 10.99 7.51 10.54
N ASP A 226 11.75 8.54 10.18
CA ASP A 226 12.27 9.53 11.14
C ASP A 226 11.13 10.21 11.89
N LYS A 227 10.09 10.65 11.17
CA LYS A 227 8.88 11.21 11.78
C LYS A 227 8.21 10.23 12.74
N MET A 228 8.13 8.95 12.38
CA MET A 228 7.54 7.93 13.27
C MET A 228 8.38 7.70 14.53
N ILE A 229 9.71 7.73 14.41
CA ILE A 229 10.63 7.65 15.55
C ILE A 229 10.40 8.85 16.48
N ASP A 230 10.35 10.07 15.93
CA ASP A 230 10.08 11.29 16.70
C ASP A 230 8.74 11.22 17.45
N GLU A 231 7.67 10.77 16.79
CA GLU A 231 6.36 10.60 17.40
C GLU A 231 6.39 9.58 18.55
N ILE A 232 7.08 8.45 18.39
CA ILE A 232 7.22 7.43 19.43
C ILE A 232 8.07 7.94 20.60
N GLU A 233 9.14 8.68 20.33
CA GLU A 233 9.98 9.28 21.37
C GLU A 233 9.20 10.32 22.18
N GLN A 234 8.39 11.15 21.52
CA GLN A 234 7.53 12.12 22.19
C GLN A 234 6.47 11.42 23.06
N GLN A 235 5.79 10.39 22.54
CA GLN A 235 4.83 9.60 23.32
C GLN A 235 5.48 8.97 24.56
N ARG A 236 6.71 8.48 24.46
CA ARG A 236 7.45 7.94 25.62
C ARG A 236 7.76 9.02 26.66
N LYS A 237 8.18 10.22 26.24
CA LYS A 237 8.44 11.36 27.14
C LYS A 237 7.16 11.80 27.86
N GLU A 238 6.03 11.86 27.16
CA GLU A 238 4.74 12.21 27.74
C GLU A 238 4.24 11.15 28.74
N GLN A 239 4.38 9.85 28.43
CA GLN A 239 4.04 8.76 29.34
C GLN A 239 4.89 8.79 30.63
N GLN A 240 6.19 9.08 30.53
CA GLN A 240 7.06 9.20 31.70
C GLN A 240 6.64 10.38 32.61
N GLN A 241 6.23 11.51 32.03
CA GLN A 241 5.75 12.66 32.81
C GLN A 241 4.42 12.36 33.52
N GLN A 242 3.49 11.65 32.87
CA GLN A 242 2.22 11.28 33.50
C GLN A 242 2.39 10.26 34.65
N GLN A 243 3.35 9.33 34.55
CA GLN A 243 3.66 8.42 35.66
C GLN A 243 4.26 9.14 36.87
N GLN A 244 5.09 10.17 36.65
CA GLN A 244 5.57 11.03 37.75
C GLN A 244 4.45 11.82 38.41
N GLN A 245 3.44 12.27 37.66
CA GLN A 245 2.32 13.03 38.21
C GLN A 245 1.29 12.17 38.97
N GLN A 246 1.09 10.90 38.57
CA GLN A 246 0.22 9.97 39.30
C GLN A 246 0.86 9.47 40.61
N GLN A 247 2.19 9.37 40.70
CA GLN A 247 2.86 9.11 41.98
C GLN A 247 2.71 10.26 43.00
N ILE A 248 2.59 11.51 42.52
CA ILE A 248 2.36 12.68 43.38
C ILE A 248 0.88 12.75 43.85
N ALA A 249 -0.07 12.21 43.09
CA ALA A 249 -1.50 12.31 43.38
C ALA A 249 -2.07 11.22 44.31
N GLN A 250 -1.40 10.06 44.45
CA GLN A 250 -1.93 8.93 45.23
C GLN A 250 -1.08 8.54 46.47
N GLY A 251 0.05 9.21 46.72
CA GLY A 251 0.95 8.87 47.84
C GLY A 251 1.46 10.07 48.65
N GLY A 252 0.87 10.32 49.83
CA GLY A 252 1.49 11.02 50.98
C GLY A 252 1.42 12.56 50.94
N ARG A 253 0.82 13.26 51.92
CA ARG A 253 1.31 13.36 53.31
C ARG A 253 2.74 12.81 53.48
N GLY A 254 3.72 13.65 53.18
CA GLY A 254 5.10 13.49 53.65
C GLY A 254 6.14 13.64 52.55
N GLY A 255 6.94 14.71 52.62
CA GLY A 255 8.18 14.86 51.86
C GLY A 255 8.08 15.75 50.63
N SER A 256 8.56 16.99 50.76
CA SER A 256 8.73 17.96 49.68
C SER A 256 9.61 17.41 48.53
N ALA A 257 8.98 17.02 47.42
CA ALA A 257 9.67 16.70 46.18
C ALA A 257 9.54 17.86 45.19
N GLN A 258 10.33 18.93 45.38
CA GLN A 258 10.67 19.80 44.26
C GLN A 258 11.96 19.25 43.61
N PRO A 259 12.01 19.06 42.28
CA PRO A 259 13.24 18.69 41.60
C PRO A 259 14.29 19.78 41.81
N MET A 260 15.54 19.36 42.04
CA MET A 260 16.64 20.30 42.27
C MET A 260 16.88 21.15 41.02
N GLN A 261 16.93 22.46 41.22
CA GLN A 261 17.07 23.45 40.14
C GLN A 261 18.47 23.40 39.49
N ASP A 262 19.47 22.84 40.19
CA ASP A 262 20.85 22.71 39.72
C ASP A 262 21.39 21.28 39.91
N SER A 263 22.20 20.81 38.95
CA SER A 263 22.93 19.51 39.00
C SER A 263 24.12 19.56 39.98
N ARG A 264 23.85 19.81 41.25
CA ARG A 264 24.81 19.66 42.33
C ARG A 264 24.59 18.32 43.03
N PRO A 265 25.66 17.63 43.48
CA PRO A 265 25.51 16.46 44.35
C PRO A 265 24.66 16.87 45.55
N ALA A 266 23.50 16.23 45.68
CA ALA A 266 22.56 16.54 46.74
C ALA A 266 23.09 15.97 48.05
N ASP A 267 23.40 16.83 49.03
CA ASP A 267 23.79 16.41 50.40
C ASP A 267 22.55 15.98 51.24
N LEU A 268 21.52 15.45 50.56
CA LEU A 268 20.27 15.01 51.14
C LEU A 268 20.50 13.68 51.87
N LYS A 269 20.68 13.75 53.19
CA LYS A 269 20.60 12.59 54.07
C LYS A 269 19.13 12.17 54.20
N GLY A 270 18.70 11.23 53.36
CA GLY A 270 17.47 10.47 53.61
C GLY A 270 17.60 9.67 54.90
N ALA A 271 16.47 9.36 55.55
CA ALA A 271 16.45 8.66 56.84
C ALA A 271 17.11 7.26 56.82
N GLY A 272 17.55 6.78 55.65
CA GLY A 272 18.32 5.54 55.54
C GLY A 272 17.54 4.29 55.94
N GLU A 273 16.21 4.38 56.00
CA GLU A 273 15.36 3.21 56.18
C GLU A 273 15.21 2.51 54.83
N VAL A 274 16.17 1.64 54.55
CA VAL A 274 16.07 0.61 53.51
C VAL A 274 15.40 -0.59 54.16
N ASP A 275 14.35 -1.11 53.52
CA ASP A 275 13.79 -2.41 53.88
C ASP A 275 14.87 -3.45 53.57
N ASP A 276 15.62 -3.88 54.59
CA ASP A 276 16.66 -4.89 54.47
C ASP A 276 15.99 -6.22 54.08
N ARG A 277 15.88 -6.45 52.78
CA ARG A 277 15.58 -7.79 52.27
C ARG A 277 16.85 -8.61 52.40
N ASP A 278 16.80 -9.66 53.22
CA ASP A 278 17.85 -10.67 53.33
C ASP A 278 18.08 -11.31 51.96
N LEU A 279 19.02 -10.74 51.20
CA LEU A 279 19.57 -11.36 50.02
C LEU A 279 20.62 -12.37 50.52
N PRO A 280 20.44 -13.68 50.30
CA PRO A 280 21.40 -14.67 50.75
C PRO A 280 22.76 -14.38 50.12
N SER A 281 23.77 -14.24 50.98
CA SER A 281 25.13 -13.94 50.56
C SER A 281 25.69 -15.11 49.74
N GLY A 282 25.95 -14.87 48.45
CA GLY A 282 26.79 -15.75 47.62
C GLY A 282 26.08 -16.79 46.75
N GLY A 283 24.84 -16.58 46.32
CA GLY A 283 24.21 -17.44 45.33
C GLY A 283 24.62 -17.08 43.90
N GLU A 284 25.39 -17.94 43.24
CA GLU A 284 25.45 -17.98 41.77
C GLU A 284 24.03 -17.91 41.19
N TRP A 285 23.90 -17.35 39.99
CA TRP A 285 22.64 -17.05 39.30
C TRP A 285 21.77 -18.28 38.94
N GLY A 286 21.85 -19.37 39.70
CA GLY A 286 21.06 -20.60 39.60
C GLY A 286 20.76 -21.31 40.93
N SER A 287 21.09 -20.74 42.10
CA SER A 287 20.88 -21.40 43.40
C SER A 287 19.51 -21.09 44.03
N LEU A 288 18.40 -21.39 43.34
CA LEU A 288 17.10 -21.45 44.00
C LEU A 288 17.08 -22.64 45.00
N PRO A 289 16.47 -22.49 46.19
CA PRO A 289 16.24 -23.60 47.11
C PRO A 289 15.56 -24.78 46.40
N PRO A 290 15.91 -26.05 46.71
CA PRO A 290 15.41 -27.22 45.98
C PRO A 290 13.89 -27.26 45.80
N ALA A 291 13.13 -26.87 46.83
CA ALA A 291 11.67 -26.83 46.81
C ALA A 291 11.09 -25.76 45.86
N GLU A 292 11.80 -24.64 45.68
CA GLU A 292 11.36 -23.57 44.78
C GLU A 292 11.73 -23.88 43.33
N ARG A 293 12.87 -24.57 43.09
CA ARG A 293 13.21 -25.08 41.76
C ARG A 293 12.15 -26.03 41.23
N GLU A 294 11.67 -26.93 42.08
CA GLU A 294 10.67 -27.92 41.69
C GLU A 294 9.31 -27.27 41.40
N ARG A 295 8.93 -26.24 42.17
CA ARG A 295 7.74 -25.41 41.87
C ARG A 295 7.85 -24.65 40.56
N VAL A 296 8.98 -24.01 40.30
CA VAL A 296 9.22 -23.27 39.05
C VAL A 296 9.25 -24.22 37.86
N ALA A 297 9.89 -25.39 37.99
CA ALA A 297 9.89 -26.41 36.96
C ALA A 297 8.47 -26.92 36.63
N GLN A 298 7.64 -27.15 37.66
CA GLN A 298 6.25 -27.57 37.45
C GLN A 298 5.38 -26.48 36.80
N GLN A 299 5.62 -25.20 37.11
CA GLN A 299 4.92 -24.08 36.48
C GLN A 299 5.33 -23.92 35.01
N ILE A 300 6.62 -24.05 34.70
CA ILE A 300 7.15 -24.04 33.33
C ILE A 300 6.53 -25.18 32.52
N VAL A 301 6.43 -26.40 33.06
CA VAL A 301 5.80 -27.53 32.32
C VAL A 301 4.31 -27.29 32.05
N ARG A 302 3.61 -26.57 32.95
CA ARG A 302 2.17 -26.29 32.81
C ARG A 302 1.87 -25.18 31.80
N ASP A 303 2.71 -24.15 31.76
CA ASP A 303 2.42 -22.93 31.01
C ASP A 303 3.02 -22.96 29.58
N PHE A 304 3.80 -23.99 29.22
CA PHE A 304 4.37 -24.16 27.88
C PHE A 304 3.43 -24.90 26.91
N PRO A 305 3.21 -24.37 25.69
CA PRO A 305 2.47 -25.04 24.62
C PRO A 305 3.09 -26.39 24.22
N ALA A 306 2.25 -27.37 23.85
CA ALA A 306 2.65 -28.77 23.63
C ALA A 306 3.77 -28.99 22.58
N HIS A 307 3.95 -28.09 21.62
CA HIS A 307 4.96 -28.21 20.56
C HIS A 307 6.40 -27.95 21.03
N TYR A 308 6.60 -27.34 22.20
CA TYR A 308 7.94 -27.15 22.77
C TYR A 308 8.42 -28.37 23.59
N ARG A 309 7.54 -29.32 23.88
CA ARG A 309 7.88 -30.50 24.68
C ARG A 309 8.95 -31.36 24.01
N GLU A 310 8.80 -31.64 22.72
CA GLU A 310 9.73 -32.49 21.96
C GLU A 310 11.14 -31.89 21.90
N VAL A 311 11.24 -30.57 21.67
CA VAL A 311 12.53 -29.85 21.63
C VAL A 311 13.22 -29.85 22.98
N ILE A 312 12.45 -29.71 24.07
CA ILE A 312 12.97 -29.74 25.44
C ILE A 312 13.43 -31.17 25.81
N GLU A 313 12.67 -32.19 25.43
CA GLU A 313 13.03 -33.61 25.66
C GLU A 313 14.30 -33.99 24.90
N ASP A 314 14.46 -33.53 23.66
CA ASP A 314 15.69 -33.74 22.87
C ASP A 314 16.90 -33.04 23.50
N TYR A 315 16.72 -31.81 24.02
CA TYR A 315 17.77 -31.10 24.75
C TYR A 315 18.20 -31.84 26.02
N PHE A 316 17.25 -32.27 26.87
CA PHE A 316 17.59 -33.01 28.09
C PHE A 316 18.18 -34.39 27.80
N ARG A 317 17.73 -35.07 26.73
CA ARG A 317 18.36 -36.30 26.26
C ARG A 317 19.81 -36.04 25.85
N SER A 318 20.07 -34.98 25.08
CA SER A 318 21.42 -34.62 24.65
C SER A 318 22.35 -34.32 25.81
N LEU A 319 21.87 -33.63 26.85
CA LEU A 319 22.60 -33.34 28.09
C LEU A 319 22.90 -34.61 28.91
N ALA A 320 21.95 -35.55 28.99
CA ALA A 320 22.16 -36.80 29.72
C ALA A 320 23.14 -37.75 29.01
N THR A 321 23.26 -37.66 27.68
CA THR A 321 24.25 -38.39 26.88
C THR A 321 25.56 -37.65 26.69
N ALA A 322 25.67 -36.37 27.08
CA ALA A 322 26.91 -35.62 26.98
C ALA A 322 27.90 -36.12 28.04
N PRO A 323 29.06 -36.70 27.66
CA PRO A 323 30.09 -37.01 28.64
C PRO A 323 30.67 -35.71 29.20
N GLU A 324 30.83 -35.64 30.52
CA GLU A 324 31.48 -34.53 31.22
C GLU A 324 32.86 -34.29 30.61
N GLN A 325 33.00 -33.24 29.79
CA GLN A 325 34.31 -32.73 29.40
C GLN A 325 34.77 -31.79 30.51
N GLU A 326 35.58 -32.35 31.41
CA GLU A 326 36.40 -31.61 32.37
C GLU A 326 37.22 -30.55 31.62
N GLY A 327 36.98 -29.28 31.96
CA GLY A 327 37.74 -28.15 31.46
C GLY A 327 39.11 -28.06 32.13
N GLU A 328 40.17 -28.38 31.39
CA GLU A 328 41.46 -27.72 31.58
C GLU A 328 41.39 -26.34 30.91
N ARG A 329 41.28 -25.28 31.72
CA ARG A 329 41.98 -23.99 31.60
C ARG A 329 41.54 -23.01 32.69
#